data_AF-A0AA91PXH5-F1
#
_entry.id   AF-A0AA91PXH5-F1
#
_cell.length_a   1.000
_cell.length_b   1.000
_cell.length_c   1.000
_cell.angle_alpha   90.00
_cell.angle_beta   90.00
_cell.angle_gamma   90.00
#
_symmetry.space_group_name_H-M   'P 1'
#
loop_
_entity.id
_entity.type
_entity.pdbx_description
1 polymer ?
#
loop_
_entity_poly.entity_id
_entity_poly.type
_entity_poly.pdbx_seq_one_letter_code
_entity_poly.pdbx_strand_id
1 'polypeptide(L)'
;MSAKRSTISSKIAEFKKEQEQSDDYHENPLLKLSKTTKKEKQQAKSSQFNEKILSKLTFNLSGGISKSALRRRKRKEKEQLKPKLGDLWSSLPESTVNIVQKNNEREPSYVQHTTKAANLPNPQKQTGHAKLLKTENEHFNKVLQNQEFKCTPFSALKQAISQNMKK
;
A
#
# COMPACT_ATOMS: atom_id res chain seq x y z
N MET A 1 -20.90 -14.13 -69.43
CA MET A 1 -21.50 -13.31 -68.35
C MET A 1 -20.38 -12.87 -67.41
N SER A 2 -19.86 -11.64 -67.55
CA SER A 2 -18.71 -11.14 -66.78
C SER A 2 -19.18 -10.28 -65.60
N ALA A 3 -18.87 -10.70 -64.38
CA ALA A 3 -19.22 -9.96 -63.16
C ALA A 3 -18.26 -8.77 -62.98
N LYS A 4 -18.80 -7.55 -63.07
CA LYS A 4 -18.07 -6.29 -62.86
C LYS A 4 -17.65 -6.19 -61.39
N ARG A 5 -16.34 -6.13 -61.10
CA ARG A 5 -15.81 -5.88 -59.74
C ARG A 5 -15.95 -4.39 -59.42
N SER A 6 -16.72 -4.05 -58.39
CA SER A 6 -16.84 -2.68 -57.87
C SER A 6 -15.51 -2.22 -57.24
N THR A 7 -15.06 -1.00 -57.56
CA THR A 7 -13.83 -0.43 -57.01
C THR A 7 -14.05 0.13 -55.60
N ILE A 8 -12.97 0.25 -54.83
CA ILE A 8 -13.03 0.77 -53.44
C ILE A 8 -13.63 2.19 -53.40
N SER A 9 -13.36 3.02 -54.41
CA SER A 9 -13.92 4.36 -54.54
C SER A 9 -15.45 4.39 -54.72
N SER A 10 -16.03 3.40 -55.41
CA SER A 10 -17.49 3.29 -55.54
C SER A 10 -18.14 2.89 -54.22
N LYS A 11 -17.51 1.99 -53.45
CA LYS A 11 -17.98 1.63 -52.10
C LYS A 11 -17.89 2.79 -51.10
N ILE A 12 -16.85 3.61 -51.17
CA ILE A 12 -16.71 4.79 -50.29
C ILE A 12 -17.77 5.84 -50.62
N ALA A 13 -18.08 6.03 -51.90
CA ALA A 13 -19.14 6.96 -52.34
C ALA A 13 -20.53 6.48 -51.91
N GLU A 14 -20.84 5.18 -52.03
CA GLU A 14 -22.07 4.59 -51.50
C GLU A 14 -22.17 4.77 -49.98
N PHE A 15 -21.10 4.50 -49.24
CA PHE A 15 -21.09 4.62 -47.77
C PHE A 15 -21.31 6.07 -47.30
N LYS A 16 -20.77 7.06 -48.03
CA LYS A 16 -20.99 8.48 -47.71
C LYS A 16 -22.43 8.91 -47.99
N LYS A 17 -23.03 8.38 -49.07
CA LYS A 17 -24.42 8.66 -49.44
C LYS A 17 -25.43 8.01 -48.47
N GLU A 18 -25.11 6.83 -47.93
CA GLU A 18 -25.92 6.18 -46.89
C GLU A 18 -25.89 6.93 -45.55
N GLN A 19 -24.78 7.59 -45.20
CA GLN A 19 -24.71 8.43 -44.00
C GLN A 19 -25.56 9.71 -44.12
N GLU A 20 -25.54 10.39 -45.27
CA GLU A 20 -26.34 11.59 -45.51
C GLU A 20 -27.85 11.31 -45.58
N GLN A 21 -28.26 10.08 -45.90
CA GLN A 21 -29.68 9.64 -45.89
C GLN A 21 -30.18 9.18 -44.50
N SER A 22 -29.30 9.07 -43.51
CA SER A 22 -29.68 8.59 -42.17
C SER A 22 -30.25 9.65 -41.24
N ASP A 23 -30.18 10.93 -41.62
CA ASP A 23 -30.64 12.07 -40.82
C ASP A 23 -32.17 12.29 -40.84
N ASP A 24 -32.91 11.56 -41.70
CA ASP A 24 -34.35 11.77 -41.94
C ASP A 24 -35.28 10.67 -41.36
N TYR A 25 -34.77 9.87 -40.41
CA TYR A 25 -35.60 8.93 -39.66
C TYR A 25 -35.96 9.51 -38.29
N HIS A 26 -37.24 9.79 -38.06
CA HIS A 26 -37.74 10.05 -36.71
C HIS A 26 -37.49 8.81 -35.82
N GLU A 27 -36.49 8.91 -34.93
CA GLU A 27 -36.18 7.84 -33.96
C GLU A 27 -37.44 7.51 -33.16
N ASN A 28 -37.90 6.25 -33.23
CA ASN A 28 -38.95 5.76 -32.35
C ASN A 28 -38.47 5.93 -30.89
N PRO A 29 -39.15 6.72 -30.05
CA PRO A 29 -38.69 7.03 -28.70
C PRO A 29 -38.59 5.79 -27.78
N LEU A 30 -39.26 4.70 -28.16
CA LEU A 30 -39.22 3.41 -27.46
C LEU A 30 -38.09 2.49 -27.95
N LEU A 31 -37.46 2.79 -29.10
CA LEU A 31 -36.43 1.96 -29.71
C LEU A 31 -35.08 2.70 -29.69
N LYS A 32 -34.38 2.66 -28.55
CA LYS A 32 -33.06 3.26 -28.41
C LYS A 32 -32.00 2.41 -29.10
N LEU A 33 -31.63 2.77 -30.33
CA LEU A 33 -30.49 2.20 -31.02
C LEU A 33 -29.18 2.64 -30.35
N SER A 34 -28.22 1.72 -30.22
CA SER A 34 -26.93 2.05 -29.63
C SER A 34 -26.10 2.88 -30.61
N LYS A 35 -25.93 4.17 -30.33
CA LYS A 35 -25.17 5.14 -31.15
C LYS A 35 -23.66 4.88 -31.22
N THR A 36 -23.14 3.94 -30.42
CA THR A 36 -21.71 3.62 -30.35
C THR A 36 -21.47 2.13 -30.47
N THR A 37 -20.47 1.78 -31.26
CA THR A 37 -20.10 0.38 -31.49
C THR A 37 -19.42 -0.22 -30.26
N LYS A 38 -19.42 -1.55 -30.13
CA LYS A 38 -18.71 -2.24 -29.04
C LYS A 38 -17.22 -1.93 -29.03
N LYS A 39 -16.60 -1.82 -30.22
CA LYS A 39 -15.19 -1.47 -30.41
C LYS A 39 -14.89 -0.07 -29.89
N GLU A 40 -15.72 0.90 -30.26
CA GLU A 40 -15.60 2.29 -29.81
C GLU A 40 -15.80 2.42 -28.30
N LYS A 41 -16.80 1.73 -27.72
CA LYS A 41 -17.00 1.67 -26.26
C LYS A 41 -15.78 1.10 -25.53
N GLN A 42 -15.15 0.07 -26.09
CA GLN A 42 -13.94 -0.52 -25.51
C GLN A 42 -12.76 0.45 -25.56
N GLN A 43 -12.57 1.14 -26.68
CA GLN A 43 -11.53 2.15 -26.86
C GLN A 43 -11.73 3.33 -25.90
N ALA A 44 -12.95 3.86 -25.80
CA ALA A 44 -13.28 4.94 -24.88
C ALA A 44 -13.03 4.56 -23.41
N LYS A 45 -13.36 3.32 -23.01
CA LYS A 45 -13.04 2.80 -21.67
C LYS A 45 -11.53 2.75 -21.40
N SER A 46 -10.75 2.33 -22.39
CA SER A 46 -9.28 2.28 -22.28
C SER A 46 -8.68 3.69 -22.17
N SER A 47 -9.12 4.62 -23.02
CA SER A 47 -8.65 6.01 -22.99
C SER A 47 -9.01 6.70 -21.67
N GLN A 48 -10.26 6.56 -21.21
CA GLN A 48 -10.70 7.12 -19.93
C GLN A 48 -9.94 6.53 -18.73
N PHE A 49 -9.53 5.26 -18.80
CA PHE A 49 -8.68 4.66 -17.78
C PHE A 49 -7.27 5.29 -17.80
N ASN A 50 -6.66 5.42 -18.98
CA ASN A 50 -5.34 6.04 -19.12
C ASN A 50 -5.33 7.50 -18.67
N GLU A 51 -6.36 8.27 -19.03
CA GLU A 51 -6.54 9.65 -18.55
C GLU A 51 -6.69 9.71 -17.02
N LYS A 52 -7.44 8.79 -16.41
CA LYS A 52 -7.55 8.68 -14.94
C LYS A 52 -6.23 8.33 -14.27
N ILE A 53 -5.36 7.58 -14.93
CA ILE A 53 -4.02 7.28 -14.42
C ILE A 53 -3.13 8.52 -14.54
N LEU A 54 -3.10 9.19 -15.69
CA LEU A 54 -2.30 10.39 -15.93
C LEU A 54 -2.72 11.55 -15.01
N SER A 55 -4.03 11.78 -14.85
CA SER A 55 -4.57 12.82 -13.97
C SER A 55 -4.40 12.52 -12.47
N LYS A 56 -4.33 11.24 -12.06
CA LYS A 56 -4.05 10.87 -10.65
C LYS A 56 -2.59 10.98 -10.26
N LEU A 57 -1.67 11.26 -11.18
CA LEU A 57 -0.26 11.50 -10.86
C LEU A 57 0.01 12.88 -10.28
N THR A 58 -0.96 13.82 -10.31
CA THR A 58 -0.72 15.22 -9.93
C THR A 58 -1.28 15.62 -8.56
N PHE A 59 -2.14 14.82 -7.91
CA PHE A 59 -2.75 15.22 -6.64
C PHE A 59 -2.72 14.10 -5.58
N ASN A 60 -1.66 14.10 -4.77
CA ASN A 60 -1.62 13.54 -3.41
C ASN A 60 -1.64 12.01 -3.21
N LEU A 61 -1.05 11.21 -4.11
CA LEU A 61 -0.73 9.80 -3.79
C LEU A 61 0.72 9.46 -4.15
N SER A 62 1.54 9.34 -3.12
CA SER A 62 2.89 8.76 -3.16
C SER A 62 2.97 7.57 -4.15
N GLY A 63 3.63 7.79 -5.29
CA GLY A 63 4.19 6.74 -6.14
C GLY A 63 3.27 6.04 -7.15
N GLY A 64 2.04 6.49 -7.42
CA GLY A 64 1.22 5.93 -8.52
C GLY A 64 0.82 4.46 -8.39
N ILE A 65 1.06 3.83 -7.23
CA ILE A 65 0.83 2.40 -6.99
C ILE A 65 -0.41 2.27 -6.09
N SER A 66 -1.38 1.46 -6.53
CA SER A 66 -2.56 1.19 -5.70
C SER A 66 -2.19 0.50 -4.38
N LYS A 67 -3.00 0.72 -3.33
CA LYS A 67 -2.80 0.07 -2.01
C LYS A 67 -2.69 -1.45 -2.11
N SER A 68 -3.46 -2.09 -3.00
CA SER A 68 -3.40 -3.53 -3.25
C SER A 68 -2.06 -3.95 -3.88
N ALA A 69 -1.59 -3.18 -4.88
CA ALA A 69 -0.30 -3.43 -5.51
C ALA A 69 0.87 -3.28 -4.52
N LEU A 70 0.85 -2.26 -3.65
CA LEU A 70 1.86 -2.10 -2.61
C LEU A 70 1.86 -3.27 -1.60
N ARG A 71 0.66 -3.73 -1.19
CA ARG A 71 0.53 -4.91 -0.31
C ARG A 71 1.05 -6.18 -0.97
N ARG A 72 0.77 -6.37 -2.27
CA ARG A 72 1.27 -7.51 -3.04
C ARG A 72 2.80 -7.47 -3.15
N ARG A 73 3.39 -6.31 -3.43
CA ARG A 73 4.86 -6.11 -3.48
C ARG A 73 5.51 -6.50 -2.16
N LYS A 74 5.03 -5.93 -1.04
CA LYS A 74 5.54 -6.24 0.31
C LYS A 74 5.40 -7.71 0.68
N ARG A 75 4.31 -8.38 0.26
CA ARG A 75 4.13 -9.82 0.50
C ARG A 75 5.17 -10.65 -0.26
N LYS A 76 5.39 -10.36 -1.55
CA LYS A 76 6.39 -11.05 -2.38
C LYS A 76 7.80 -10.85 -1.84
N GLU A 77 8.16 -9.62 -1.48
CA GLU A 77 9.45 -9.29 -0.87
C GLU A 77 9.65 -10.06 0.45
N LYS A 78 8.63 -10.11 1.31
CA LYS A 78 8.66 -10.93 2.53
C LYS A 78 8.82 -12.41 2.23
N GLU A 79 8.19 -12.94 1.18
CA GLU A 79 8.33 -14.35 0.76
C GLU A 79 9.72 -14.65 0.16
N GLN A 80 10.38 -13.67 -0.44
CA GLN A 80 11.76 -13.79 -0.94
C GLN A 80 12.77 -13.81 0.22
N LEU A 81 12.52 -13.04 1.28
CA LEU A 81 13.36 -12.98 2.48
C LEU A 81 13.12 -14.13 3.47
N LYS A 82 12.11 -14.98 3.25
CA LYS A 82 11.94 -16.18 4.08
C LYS A 82 13.09 -17.14 3.77
N PRO A 83 13.65 -17.84 4.79
CA PRO A 83 14.69 -18.82 4.58
C PRO A 83 14.17 -19.90 3.61
N LYS A 84 14.88 -20.08 2.49
CA LYS A 84 14.57 -21.11 1.50
C LYS A 84 15.69 -22.12 1.50
N LEU A 85 15.34 -23.41 1.48
CA LEU A 85 16.32 -24.49 1.44
C LEU A 85 17.27 -24.37 0.26
N GLY A 86 16.80 -23.88 -0.89
CA GLY A 86 17.65 -23.65 -2.08
C GLY A 86 18.74 -22.61 -1.88
N ASP A 87 18.54 -21.62 -1.00
CA ASP A 87 19.55 -20.59 -0.68
C ASP A 87 20.70 -21.16 0.16
N LEU A 88 20.46 -22.27 0.87
CA LEU A 88 21.51 -22.98 1.61
C LEU A 88 22.52 -23.67 0.69
N TRP A 89 22.14 -24.02 -0.54
CA TRP A 89 23.05 -24.62 -1.51
C TRP A 89 23.93 -23.56 -2.19
N SER A 90 23.41 -22.34 -2.34
CA SER A 90 24.15 -21.21 -2.92
C SER A 90 24.94 -20.39 -1.90
N SER A 91 24.58 -20.44 -0.62
CA SER A 91 25.29 -19.72 0.44
C SER A 91 26.38 -20.56 1.14
N LEU A 92 26.44 -21.88 0.87
CA LEU A 92 27.55 -22.70 1.35
C LEU A 92 28.80 -22.37 0.52
N PRO A 93 29.89 -21.85 1.12
CA PRO A 93 31.16 -21.74 0.41
C PRO A 93 31.64 -23.15 0.04
N GLU A 94 31.99 -23.36 -1.23
CA GLU A 94 32.44 -24.66 -1.78
C GLU A 94 33.68 -25.24 -1.04
N SER A 95 34.36 -24.44 -0.22
CA SER A 95 35.67 -24.74 0.36
C SER A 95 35.70 -25.16 1.84
N THR A 96 34.57 -25.29 2.55
CA THR A 96 34.60 -25.69 3.97
C THR A 96 33.63 -26.80 4.32
N VAL A 97 33.89 -28.01 3.79
CA VAL A 97 33.46 -29.25 4.45
C VAL A 97 34.49 -29.59 5.54
N ASN A 98 34.69 -28.68 6.50
CA ASN A 98 35.38 -29.00 7.74
C ASN A 98 34.31 -29.46 8.73
N ILE A 99 34.37 -30.74 9.09
CA ILE A 99 33.55 -31.36 10.14
C ILE A 99 33.92 -30.68 11.46
N VAL A 100 33.20 -29.62 11.83
CA VAL A 100 33.39 -28.96 13.12
C VAL A 100 32.78 -29.85 14.20
N GLN A 101 33.65 -30.44 15.01
CA GLN A 101 33.30 -31.16 16.23
C GLN A 101 32.46 -30.25 17.12
N LYS A 102 31.32 -30.78 17.55
CA LYS A 102 30.26 -30.10 18.30
C LYS A 102 30.66 -29.88 19.76
N ASN A 103 31.73 -29.14 19.99
CA ASN A 103 32.16 -28.74 21.34
C ASN A 103 32.03 -27.22 21.44
N ASN A 104 30.88 -26.77 21.91
CA ASN A 104 30.73 -25.68 22.86
C ASN A 104 29.23 -25.45 23.09
N GLU A 105 28.82 -25.72 24.32
CA GLU A 105 27.60 -25.24 24.96
C GLU A 105 27.58 -23.71 24.88
N ARG A 106 27.12 -23.17 23.76
CA ARG A 106 26.54 -21.85 23.74
C ARG A 106 25.05 -22.08 23.86
N GLU A 107 24.55 -22.04 25.09
CA GLU A 107 23.13 -21.77 25.32
C GLU A 107 22.71 -20.69 24.33
N PRO A 108 21.79 -20.96 23.40
CA PRO A 108 21.33 -19.94 22.49
C PRO A 108 20.66 -18.89 23.37
N SER A 109 21.36 -17.78 23.64
CA SER A 109 20.78 -16.61 24.27
C SER A 109 19.79 -16.04 23.26
N TYR A 110 18.59 -16.63 23.29
CA TYR A 110 17.45 -16.15 22.56
C TYR A 110 17.20 -14.75 23.09
N VAL A 111 17.39 -13.74 22.25
CA VAL A 111 16.91 -12.39 22.55
C VAL A 111 15.40 -12.56 22.70
N GLN A 112 14.95 -12.59 23.95
CA GLN A 112 13.53 -12.63 24.30
C GLN A 112 12.84 -11.55 23.47
N HIS A 113 11.99 -11.99 22.54
CA HIS A 113 11.24 -11.07 21.70
C HIS A 113 10.40 -10.22 22.64
N THR A 114 10.75 -8.94 22.82
CA THR A 114 9.93 -8.04 23.62
C THR A 114 8.59 -7.92 22.92
N THR A 115 7.57 -8.55 23.49
CA THR A 115 6.21 -8.42 22.96
C THR A 115 5.85 -6.96 23.11
N LYS A 116 5.64 -6.27 21.99
CA LYS A 116 5.14 -4.89 22.02
C LYS A 116 3.89 -4.90 22.89
N ALA A 117 3.90 -4.11 23.97
CA ALA A 117 2.82 -4.10 24.93
C ALA A 117 1.51 -3.85 24.20
N ALA A 118 0.67 -4.89 24.12
CA ALA A 118 -0.62 -4.81 23.47
C ALA A 118 -1.44 -3.77 24.24
N ASN A 119 -2.13 -2.90 23.51
CA ASN A 119 -3.09 -1.91 24.05
C ASN A 119 -2.52 -0.62 24.66
N LEU A 120 -1.23 -0.28 24.45
CA LEU A 120 -0.78 1.08 24.74
C LEU A 120 -1.31 2.09 23.70
N PRO A 121 -1.66 3.32 24.13
CA PRO A 121 -2.02 4.38 23.19
C PRO A 121 -0.86 4.66 22.23
N ASN A 122 -1.16 4.73 20.93
CA ASN A 122 -0.15 5.02 19.91
C ASN A 122 0.11 6.53 19.84
N PRO A 123 1.33 7.02 20.17
CA PRO A 123 1.67 8.45 20.16
C PRO A 123 1.58 9.09 18.77
N GLN A 124 1.68 8.29 17.70
CA GLN A 124 1.57 8.80 16.32
C GLN A 124 0.12 9.10 15.90
N LYS A 125 -0.88 8.60 16.63
CA LYS A 125 -2.30 8.86 16.33
C LYS A 125 -2.80 9.98 17.23
N GLN A 126 -3.60 10.90 16.68
CA GLN A 126 -4.19 12.00 17.46
C GLN A 126 -4.98 11.51 18.69
N THR A 127 -5.75 10.42 18.54
CA THR A 127 -6.50 9.82 19.66
C THR A 127 -5.58 9.23 20.73
N GLY A 128 -4.44 8.66 20.33
CA GLY A 128 -3.44 8.14 21.27
C GLY A 128 -2.70 9.28 21.97
N HIS A 129 -2.34 10.34 21.26
CA HIS A 129 -1.75 11.56 21.82
C HIS A 129 -2.65 12.18 22.88
N ALA A 130 -3.95 12.37 22.58
CA ALA A 130 -4.90 12.91 23.55
C ALA A 130 -5.00 12.05 24.83
N LYS A 131 -4.97 10.71 24.67
CA LYS A 131 -5.00 9.79 25.81
C LYS A 131 -3.72 9.85 26.64
N LEU A 132 -2.55 9.93 25.99
CA LEU A 132 -1.25 10.09 26.66
C LEU A 132 -1.21 11.40 27.46
N LEU A 133 -1.64 12.51 26.85
CA LEU A 133 -1.65 13.83 27.48
C LEU A 133 -2.57 13.85 28.71
N LYS A 134 -3.72 13.17 28.66
CA LYS A 134 -4.60 13.00 29.82
C LYS A 134 -3.89 12.25 30.95
N THR A 135 -3.26 11.12 30.64
CA THR A 135 -2.54 10.32 31.64
C THR A 135 -1.33 11.06 32.23
N GLU A 136 -0.64 11.85 31.42
CA GLU A 136 0.49 12.68 31.84
C GLU A 136 0.04 13.81 32.77
N ASN A 137 -1.06 14.50 32.45
CA ASN A 137 -1.63 15.51 33.34
C ASN A 137 -2.04 14.93 34.69
N GLU A 138 -2.66 13.74 34.70
CA GLU A 138 -3.00 13.04 35.94
C GLU A 138 -1.75 12.68 36.75
N HIS A 139 -0.69 12.22 36.08
CA HIS A 139 0.59 11.92 36.72
C HIS A 139 1.25 13.18 37.29
N PHE A 140 1.27 14.27 36.52
CA PHE A 140 1.84 15.54 36.93
C PHE A 140 1.15 16.11 38.17
N ASN A 141 -0.19 16.08 38.19
CA ASN A 141 -0.95 16.53 39.35
C ASN A 141 -0.64 15.70 40.62
N LYS A 142 -0.40 14.39 40.47
CA LYS A 142 0.04 13.53 41.59
C LYS A 142 1.43 13.91 42.09
N VAL A 143 2.37 14.20 41.19
CA VAL A 143 3.73 14.63 41.56
C VAL A 143 3.69 15.94 42.33
N LEU A 144 2.87 16.91 41.91
CA LEU A 144 2.69 18.19 42.60
C LEU A 144 2.10 18.05 44.01
N GLN A 145 1.34 16.98 44.27
CA GLN A 145 0.78 16.72 45.60
C GLN A 145 1.77 16.04 46.55
N ASN A 146 2.85 15.43 46.04
CA ASN A 146 3.84 14.74 46.86
C ASN A 146 4.64 15.74 47.73
N GLN A 147 4.70 15.48 49.04
CA GLN A 147 5.43 16.32 50.00
C GLN A 147 6.94 16.31 49.73
N GLU A 148 7.51 15.16 49.34
CA GLU A 148 8.93 15.05 49.00
C GLU A 148 9.31 15.93 47.81
N PHE A 149 8.39 16.04 46.83
CA PHE A 149 8.55 16.91 45.67
C PHE A 149 8.44 18.40 46.04
N LYS A 150 7.53 18.75 46.97
CA LYS A 150 7.38 20.12 47.48
C LYS A 150 8.60 20.57 48.28
N CYS A 151 9.18 19.70 49.09
CA CYS A 151 10.37 20.01 49.88
C CYS A 151 11.63 20.07 49.02
N THR A 152 11.83 19.09 48.14
CA THR A 152 13.07 18.95 47.35
C THR A 152 12.80 18.47 45.91
N PRO A 153 12.42 19.38 45.00
CA PRO A 153 11.94 18.99 43.66
C PRO A 153 13.03 18.32 42.81
N PHE A 154 14.27 18.83 42.84
CA PHE A 154 15.37 18.29 42.03
C PHE A 154 15.86 16.92 42.52
N SER A 155 15.83 16.67 43.83
CA SER A 155 16.20 15.37 44.41
C SER A 155 15.17 14.30 44.05
N ALA A 156 13.87 14.62 44.24
CA ALA A 156 12.77 13.75 43.88
C ALA A 156 12.77 13.43 42.37
N LEU A 157 13.05 14.42 41.51
CA LEU A 157 13.18 14.21 40.07
C LEU A 157 14.35 13.28 39.73
N LYS A 158 15.53 13.48 40.33
CA LYS A 158 16.70 12.62 40.11
C LYS A 158 16.40 11.17 40.51
N GLN A 159 15.70 10.98 41.62
CA GLN A 159 15.27 9.66 42.09
C GLN A 159 14.26 9.02 41.12
N ALA A 160 13.24 9.77 40.68
CA ALA A 160 12.25 9.29 39.72
C ALA A 160 12.88 8.86 38.39
N ILE A 161 13.81 9.66 37.86
CA ILE A 161 14.57 9.30 36.64
C ILE A 161 15.38 8.02 36.88
N SER A 162 16.06 7.91 38.02
CA SER A 162 16.85 6.72 38.36
C SER A 162 16.00 5.45 38.49
N GLN A 163 14.77 5.55 38.99
CA GLN A 163 13.85 4.42 39.11
C GLN A 163 13.31 3.97 37.75
N ASN A 164 13.04 4.91 36.84
CA ASN A 164 12.60 4.59 35.48
C ASN A 164 13.69 3.94 34.63
N MET A 165 14.96 4.27 34.87
CA MET A 165 16.11 3.66 34.16
C MET A 165 16.43 2.24 34.61
N LYS A 166 15.93 1.80 35.77
CA LYS A 166 16.15 0.45 36.32
C LYS A 166 15.05 -0.55 35.91
N LYS A 167 13.96 -0.09 35.29
CA LYS A 167 12.91 -0.92 34.72
C LYS A 167 13.26 -1.34 33.30
#